data_AF-A0A497MEV9-F1
#
_entry.id   AF-A0A497MEV9-F1
#
_cell.length_a   1.000
_cell.length_b   1.000
_cell.length_c   1.000
_cell.angle_alpha   90.00
_cell.angle_beta   90.00
_cell.angle_gamma   90.00
#
_symmetry.space_group_name_H-M   'P 1'
#
loop_
_entity.id
_entity.type
_entity.pdbx_description
1 polymer ?
#
loop_
_entity_poly.entity_id
_entity_poly.type
_entity_poly.pdbx_seq_one_letter_code
_entity_poly.pdbx_strand_id
1 'polypeptide(L)'
;ERLAEEALRGGRAETAWKAYMESLKGCVAYLSATVGRPREILISGRLSRIEAYHAEALRRLSEFAPARRLEGFTGSVKQAAQGAALLADGLAGGKYSSLVDCLRLREACGTPLDHVYLEGFEKVRREMLGEA
;
A
#
# COMPACT_ATOMS: atom_id res chain seq x y z
N GLU A 1 -18.03 3.10 -4.93
CA GLU A 1 -18.91 3.21 -6.10
C GLU A 1 -19.61 4.55 -6.04
N ARG A 2 -20.47 4.76 -5.04
CA ARG A 2 -21.19 6.02 -4.80
C ARG A 2 -20.33 7.30 -4.85
N LEU A 3 -19.15 7.36 -4.23
CA LEU A 3 -18.29 8.56 -4.27
C LEU A 3 -17.72 8.84 -5.68
N ALA A 4 -17.35 7.80 -6.44
CA ALA A 4 -16.82 7.95 -7.80
C ALA A 4 -17.94 8.40 -8.77
N GLU A 5 -19.14 7.85 -8.59
CA GLU A 5 -20.34 8.23 -9.35
C GLU A 5 -20.85 9.63 -8.99
N GLU A 6 -20.81 10.00 -7.71
CA GLU A 6 -21.19 11.34 -7.24
C GLU A 6 -20.16 12.40 -7.63
N ALA A 7 -18.87 12.05 -7.73
CA ALA A 7 -17.84 12.96 -8.22
C ALA A 7 -18.08 13.41 -9.66
N LEU A 8 -18.69 12.56 -10.50
CA LEU A 8 -19.10 12.92 -11.86
C LEU A 8 -20.26 13.94 -11.89
N ARG A 9 -20.96 14.13 -10.78
CA ARG A 9 -22.09 15.08 -10.64
C ARG A 9 -21.64 16.47 -10.16
N GLY A 10 -20.34 16.68 -9.92
CA GLY A 10 -19.75 17.98 -9.59
C GLY A 10 -19.80 18.35 -8.09
N GLY A 11 -19.34 19.56 -7.78
CA GLY A 11 -19.38 20.15 -6.44
C GLY A 11 -18.40 19.49 -5.45
N ARG A 12 -18.82 19.31 -4.19
CA ARG A 12 -17.93 18.82 -3.12
C ARG A 12 -17.39 17.41 -3.38
N ALA A 13 -18.17 16.55 -4.04
CA ALA A 13 -17.76 15.19 -4.37
C ALA A 13 -16.63 15.18 -5.41
N GLU A 14 -16.69 16.07 -6.40
CA GLU A 14 -15.64 16.24 -7.40
C GLU A 14 -14.33 16.71 -6.76
N THR A 15 -14.39 17.71 -5.88
CA THR A 15 -13.20 18.20 -5.14
C THR A 15 -12.59 17.10 -4.29
N ALA A 16 -13.41 16.35 -3.54
CA ALA A 16 -12.94 15.23 -2.73
C ALA A 16 -12.28 14.13 -3.58
N TRP A 17 -12.85 13.82 -4.74
CA TRP A 17 -12.29 12.86 -5.68
C TRP A 17 -10.94 13.31 -6.24
N LYS A 18 -10.84 14.58 -6.67
CA LYS A 18 -9.58 15.17 -7.14
C LYS A 18 -8.50 15.12 -6.06
N ALA A 19 -8.84 15.54 -4.84
CA ALA A 19 -7.91 15.50 -3.70
C ALA A 19 -7.45 14.06 -3.39
N TYR A 20 -8.37 13.10 -3.41
CA TYR A 20 -8.06 11.70 -3.19
C TYR A 20 -7.10 11.14 -4.25
N MET A 21 -7.37 11.40 -5.54
CA MET A 21 -6.52 10.96 -6.64
C MET A 21 -5.16 11.65 -6.66
N GLU A 22 -5.10 12.93 -6.26
CA GLU A 22 -3.84 13.64 -6.10
C GLU A 22 -3.02 13.08 -4.94
N SER A 23 -3.65 12.77 -3.82
CA SER A 23 -3.00 12.10 -2.69
C SER A 23 -2.44 10.73 -3.08
N LEU A 24 -3.18 9.93 -3.86
CA LEU A 24 -2.70 8.64 -4.39
C LEU A 24 -1.40 8.82 -5.19
N LYS A 25 -1.38 9.79 -6.11
CA LYS A 25 -0.20 10.14 -6.91
C LYS A 25 0.95 10.62 -6.02
N GLY A 26 0.67 11.49 -5.06
CA GLY A 26 1.65 12.02 -4.10
C GLY A 26 2.31 10.91 -3.28
N CYS A 27 1.55 9.92 -2.81
CA CYS A 27 2.10 8.77 -2.10
C CYS A 27 3.06 7.95 -2.97
N VAL A 28 2.73 7.69 -4.24
CA VAL A 28 3.62 6.96 -5.15
C VAL A 28 4.86 7.77 -5.48
N ALA A 29 4.73 9.09 -5.66
CA ALA A 29 5.86 9.99 -5.88
C ALA A 29 6.82 9.99 -4.67
N TYR A 30 6.28 10.11 -3.46
CA TYR A 30 7.05 10.05 -2.21
C TYR A 30 7.82 8.72 -2.09
N LEU A 31 7.14 7.58 -2.30
CA LEU A 31 7.81 6.28 -2.26
C LEU A 31 8.89 6.16 -3.34
N SER A 32 8.60 6.61 -4.57
CA SER A 32 9.55 6.57 -5.69
C SER A 32 10.79 7.43 -5.43
N ALA A 33 10.66 8.54 -4.70
CA ALA A 33 11.79 9.36 -4.29
C ALA A 33 12.69 8.63 -3.26
N THR A 34 12.08 7.83 -2.39
CA THR A 34 12.80 7.09 -1.33
C THR A 34 13.45 5.80 -1.84
N VAL A 35 12.76 5.02 -2.67
CA VAL A 35 13.22 3.69 -3.11
C VAL A 35 13.67 3.63 -4.57
N GLY A 36 13.62 4.76 -5.28
CA GLY A 36 13.88 4.83 -6.72
C GLY A 36 12.67 4.44 -7.57
N ARG A 37 12.86 4.38 -8.90
CA ARG A 37 11.77 4.09 -9.84
C ARG A 37 11.29 2.64 -9.69
N PRO A 38 10.00 2.39 -9.42
CA PRO A 38 9.49 1.03 -9.27
C PRO A 38 9.45 0.30 -10.62
N ARG A 39 9.59 -1.03 -10.59
CA ARG A 39 9.43 -1.88 -11.78
C ARG A 39 7.97 -1.95 -12.25
N GLU A 40 7.04 -2.05 -11.31
CA GLU A 40 5.60 -2.09 -11.56
C GLU A 40 4.83 -1.54 -10.36
N ILE A 41 3.57 -1.16 -10.57
CA ILE A 41 2.63 -0.71 -9.55
C ILE A 41 1.43 -1.65 -9.54
N LEU A 42 1.13 -2.23 -8.38
CA LEU A 42 0.03 -3.17 -8.20
C LEU A 42 -1.13 -2.52 -7.42
N ILE A 43 -2.30 -2.43 -8.05
CA ILE A 43 -3.51 -1.88 -7.45
C ILE A 43 -4.35 -3.03 -6.92
N SER A 44 -4.52 -3.09 -5.60
CA SER A 44 -5.24 -4.16 -4.90
C SER A 44 -6.41 -3.64 -4.07
N GLY A 45 -7.15 -4.55 -3.43
CA GLY A 45 -8.23 -4.21 -2.51
C GLY A 45 -9.59 -4.00 -3.18
N ARG A 46 -10.55 -3.48 -2.42
CA ARG A 46 -11.95 -3.35 -2.89
C ARG A 46 -12.12 -2.25 -3.93
N LEU A 47 -11.39 -1.14 -3.78
CA LEU A 47 -11.51 0.00 -4.69
C LEU A 47 -11.05 -0.34 -6.10
N SER A 48 -10.04 -1.22 -6.25
CA SER A 48 -9.55 -1.64 -7.57
C SER A 48 -10.60 -2.36 -8.42
N ARG A 49 -11.70 -2.85 -7.81
CA ARG A 49 -12.84 -3.47 -8.50
C ARG A 49 -13.82 -2.45 -9.08
N ILE A 50 -13.74 -1.19 -8.65
CA ILE A 50 -14.58 -0.10 -9.16
C ILE A 50 -13.91 0.43 -10.42
N GLU A 51 -14.53 0.24 -11.57
CA GLU A 51 -13.87 0.51 -12.85
C GLU A 51 -13.48 1.97 -13.03
N ALA A 52 -14.33 2.91 -12.60
CA ALA A 52 -14.01 4.34 -12.65
C ALA A 52 -12.78 4.72 -11.80
N TYR A 53 -12.62 4.12 -10.62
CA TYR A 53 -11.42 4.31 -9.80
C TYR A 53 -10.21 3.67 -10.47
N HIS A 54 -10.35 2.42 -10.90
CA HIS A 54 -9.26 1.64 -11.46
C HIS A 54 -8.70 2.29 -12.74
N ALA A 55 -9.56 2.73 -13.65
CA ALA A 55 -9.15 3.40 -14.88
C ALA A 55 -8.39 4.71 -14.60
N GLU A 56 -8.90 5.55 -13.71
CA GLU A 56 -8.24 6.81 -13.36
C GLU A 56 -6.94 6.58 -12.59
N ALA A 57 -6.89 5.61 -11.68
CA ALA A 57 -5.68 5.23 -10.97
C ALA A 57 -4.61 4.69 -11.94
N LEU A 58 -4.97 3.80 -12.87
CA LEU A 58 -4.05 3.32 -13.90
C LEU A 58 -3.47 4.48 -14.73
N ARG A 59 -4.35 5.36 -15.22
CA ARG A 59 -3.95 6.52 -16.04
C ARG A 59 -2.98 7.45 -15.31
N ARG A 60 -3.21 7.71 -14.02
CA ARG A 60 -2.32 8.56 -13.22
C ARG A 60 -1.01 7.85 -12.90
N LEU A 61 -1.09 6.61 -12.43
CA LEU A 61 0.08 5.88 -11.92
C LEU A 61 1.01 5.39 -13.04
N SER A 62 0.54 5.28 -14.29
CA SER A 62 1.35 4.88 -15.44
C SER A 62 2.52 5.84 -15.74
N GLU A 63 2.50 7.07 -15.22
CA GLU A 63 3.63 7.99 -15.37
C GLU A 63 4.88 7.52 -14.58
N PHE A 64 4.68 6.79 -13.48
CA PHE A 64 5.77 6.29 -12.63
C PHE A 64 6.31 4.95 -13.14
N ALA A 65 5.43 3.99 -13.40
CA ALA A 65 5.77 2.64 -13.86
C ALA A 65 4.55 1.92 -14.45
N PRO A 66 4.72 0.80 -15.16
CA PRO A 66 3.61 -0.05 -15.56
C PRO A 66 2.69 -0.39 -14.37
N ALA A 67 1.42 -0.03 -14.48
CA ALA A 67 0.43 -0.24 -13.43
C ALA A 67 -0.59 -1.30 -13.85
N ARG A 68 -1.01 -2.17 -12.92
CA ARG A 68 -2.05 -3.18 -13.17
C ARG A 68 -2.80 -3.57 -11.90
N ARG A 69 -3.97 -4.19 -12.08
CA ARG A 69 -4.72 -4.82 -10.99
C ARG A 69 -3.98 -6.06 -10.46
N LEU A 70 -4.04 -6.25 -9.14
CA LEU A 70 -3.61 -7.50 -8.51
C LEU A 70 -4.78 -8.49 -8.44
N GLU A 71 -4.70 -9.57 -9.21
CA GLU A 71 -5.74 -10.61 -9.27
C GLU A 71 -5.71 -11.59 -8.08
N GLY A 72 -4.54 -11.83 -7.50
CA GLY A 72 -4.35 -12.92 -6.52
C GLY A 72 -4.41 -14.31 -7.16
N PHE A 73 -4.49 -15.35 -6.35
CA PHE A 73 -4.59 -16.76 -6.79
C PHE A 73 -5.97 -17.40 -6.50
N THR A 74 -6.91 -16.63 -5.94
CA THR A 74 -8.31 -17.04 -5.76
C THR A 74 -9.24 -15.83 -5.70
N GLY A 75 -10.47 -15.97 -6.21
CA GLY A 75 -11.50 -14.93 -6.16
C GLY A 75 -12.26 -14.87 -4.83
N SER A 76 -12.21 -15.95 -4.03
CA SER A 76 -13.03 -16.10 -2.81
C SER A 76 -12.45 -15.40 -1.58
N VAL A 77 -11.17 -15.03 -1.63
CA VAL A 77 -10.42 -14.49 -0.48
C VAL A 77 -9.77 -13.16 -0.86
N LYS A 78 -9.66 -12.22 0.07
CA LYS A 78 -8.98 -10.92 -0.17
C LYS A 78 -7.49 -11.13 -0.45
N GLN A 79 -6.91 -10.34 -1.35
CA GLN A 79 -5.49 -10.43 -1.71
C GLN A 79 -4.55 -10.28 -0.50
N ALA A 80 -4.92 -9.47 0.50
CA ALA A 80 -4.16 -9.33 1.74
C ALA A 80 -4.07 -10.65 2.54
N ALA A 81 -5.17 -11.39 2.66
CA ALA A 81 -5.18 -12.68 3.37
C ALA A 81 -4.43 -13.76 2.58
N GLN A 82 -4.52 -13.71 1.25
CA GLN A 82 -3.72 -14.54 0.36
C GLN A 82 -2.22 -14.30 0.58
N GLY A 83 -1.78 -13.03 0.59
CA GLY A 83 -0.39 -12.67 0.88
C GLY A 83 0.08 -13.13 2.27
N ALA A 84 -0.76 -12.99 3.29
CA ALA A 84 -0.46 -13.49 4.63
C ALA A 84 -0.23 -15.01 4.65
N ALA A 85 -1.01 -15.78 3.89
CA ALA A 85 -0.81 -17.22 3.76
C ALA A 85 0.53 -17.58 3.08
N LEU A 86 0.94 -16.83 2.06
CA LEU A 86 2.25 -17.01 1.41
C LEU A 86 3.40 -16.75 2.39
N LEU A 87 3.29 -15.67 3.19
CA LEU A 87 4.29 -15.34 4.20
C LEU A 87 4.35 -16.39 5.31
N ALA A 88 3.21 -16.87 5.79
CA ALA A 88 3.15 -17.92 6.81
C ALA A 88 3.82 -19.22 6.34
N ASP A 89 3.53 -19.68 5.12
CA ASP A 89 4.17 -20.84 4.50
C ASP A 89 5.70 -20.63 4.41
N GLY A 90 6.15 -19.49 3.87
CA GLY A 90 7.58 -19.21 3.75
C GLY A 90 8.31 -19.11 5.10
N LEU A 91 7.66 -18.53 6.11
CA LEU A 91 8.23 -18.42 7.46
C LEU A 91 8.42 -19.80 8.10
N ALA A 92 7.50 -20.73 7.84
CA ALA A 92 7.58 -22.13 8.26
C ALA A 92 8.57 -22.98 7.42
N GLY A 93 9.27 -22.39 6.45
CA GLY A 93 10.21 -23.10 5.58
C GLY A 93 9.55 -23.82 4.40
N GLY A 94 8.30 -23.47 4.06
CA GLY A 94 7.54 -24.02 2.95
C GLY A 94 8.00 -23.55 1.58
N LYS A 95 7.13 -23.75 0.59
CA LYS A 95 7.38 -23.45 -0.83
C LYS A 95 7.75 -21.98 -1.07
N TYR A 96 7.22 -21.06 -0.27
CA TYR A 96 7.44 -19.62 -0.42
C TYR A 96 8.57 -19.06 0.45
N SER A 97 9.50 -19.90 0.92
CA SER A 97 10.67 -19.45 1.71
C SER A 97 11.51 -18.38 1.01
N SER A 98 11.73 -18.51 -0.29
CA SER A 98 12.47 -17.53 -1.09
C SER A 98 11.84 -16.13 -1.09
N LEU A 99 10.52 -16.02 -0.89
CA LEU A 99 9.86 -14.73 -0.72
C LEU A 99 10.24 -14.07 0.61
N VAL A 100 10.30 -14.85 1.68
CA VAL A 100 10.71 -14.39 3.02
C VAL A 100 12.17 -13.94 3.00
N ASP A 101 13.03 -14.67 2.30
CA ASP A 101 14.44 -14.35 2.15
C ASP A 101 14.64 -13.09 1.30
N CYS A 102 13.93 -12.96 0.17
CA CYS A 102 13.96 -11.77 -0.68
C CYS A 102 13.51 -10.51 0.06
N LEU A 103 12.52 -10.64 0.96
CA LEU A 103 12.02 -9.56 1.80
C LEU A 103 12.86 -9.36 3.08
N ARG A 104 13.85 -10.24 3.34
CA ARG A 104 14.71 -10.24 4.53
C ARG A 104 13.91 -10.19 5.84
N LEU A 105 12.75 -10.85 5.90
CA LEU A 105 11.84 -10.73 7.07
C LEU A 105 12.44 -11.30 8.35
N ARG A 106 13.34 -12.28 8.26
CA ARG A 106 14.03 -12.85 9.42
C ARG A 106 15.06 -11.90 10.03
N GLU A 107 15.48 -10.90 9.25
CA GLU A 107 16.44 -9.88 9.66
C GLU A 107 15.75 -8.58 10.10
N ALA A 108 14.43 -8.47 9.91
CA ALA A 108 13.67 -7.29 10.26
C ALA A 108 13.67 -7.08 11.79
N CYS A 109 14.13 -5.91 12.22
CA CYS A 109 14.22 -5.52 13.62
C CYS A 109 13.94 -4.01 13.78
N GLY A 110 13.73 -3.59 15.03
CA GLY A 110 13.36 -2.21 15.35
C GLY A 110 11.93 -1.86 14.98
N THR A 111 11.59 -0.59 15.09
CA THR A 111 10.27 -0.03 14.85
C THR A 111 10.36 1.28 14.08
N PRO A 112 9.28 1.74 13.41
CA PRO A 112 9.24 3.05 12.80
C PRO A 112 9.51 4.21 13.78
N LEU A 113 9.35 3.98 15.09
CA LEU A 113 9.56 4.99 16.13
C LEU A 113 11.05 5.22 16.42
N ASP A 114 11.93 4.30 16.05
CA ASP A 114 13.37 4.38 16.34
C ASP A 114 14.09 5.49 15.52
N HIS A 115 13.40 6.06 14.52
CA HIS A 115 13.92 7.11 13.64
C HIS A 115 13.18 8.45 13.79
N VAL A 116 12.51 8.68 14.93
CA VAL A 116 11.83 9.94 15.21
C VAL A 116 12.72 10.83 16.08
N TYR A 117 13.23 11.90 15.49
CA TYR A 117 14.14 12.85 16.14
C TYR A 117 13.40 14.11 16.59
N LEU A 118 12.57 13.97 17.63
CA LEU A 118 11.86 15.08 18.26
C LEU A 118 12.19 15.15 19.75
N GLU A 119 12.35 16.38 20.26
CA GLU A 119 12.61 16.61 21.68
C GLU A 119 11.48 16.02 22.54
N GLY A 120 11.85 15.24 23.57
CA GLY A 120 10.90 14.58 24.47
C GLY A 120 10.20 13.32 23.91
N PHE A 121 10.50 12.91 22.67
CA PHE A 121 9.81 11.77 22.04
C PHE A 121 10.05 10.42 22.73
N GLU A 122 11.17 10.25 23.42
CA GLU A 122 11.48 9.01 24.16
C GLU A 122 10.41 8.63 25.19
N LYS A 123 9.72 9.62 25.76
CA LYS A 123 8.60 9.34 26.66
C LYS A 123 7.43 8.72 25.89
N VAL A 124 7.08 9.30 24.74
CA VAL A 124 6.01 8.82 23.85
C VAL A 124 6.35 7.43 23.29
N ARG A 125 7.59 7.21 22.87
CA ARG A 125 8.06 5.91 22.37
C ARG A 125 7.84 4.81 23.40
N ARG A 126 8.26 5.01 24.65
CA ARG A 126 8.07 4.02 25.74
C ARG A 126 6.59 3.73 26.01
N GLU A 127 5.76 4.77 26.05
CA GLU A 127 4.31 4.61 26.22
C GLU A 127 3.68 3.80 25.07
N MET A 128 4.05 4.09 23.81
CA MET A 128 3.52 3.38 22.63
C MET A 128 3.99 1.93 22.52
N LEU A 129 5.20 1.62 22.99
CA LEU A 129 5.76 0.26 22.95
C LEU A 129 5.39 -0.57 24.19
N GLY A 130 4.72 0.01 25.19
CA GLY A 130 4.39 -0.68 26.44
C GLY A 130 5.62 -1.00 27.28
N GLU A 131 6.69 -0.22 27.15
CA GLU A 131 7.96 -0.34 27.89
C GLU A 131 7.94 0.44 29.23
N ALA A 132 6.74 0.81 29.71
CA ALA A 132 6.50 1.64 30.90
C ALA A 132 6.19 0.82 32.15
#